data_AF-A0A851HQK9-F1
#
_entry.id   AF-A0A851HQK9-F1
#
_cell.length_a   1.000
_cell.length_b   1.000
_cell.length_c   1.000
_cell.angle_alpha   90.00
_cell.angle_beta   90.00
_cell.angle_gamma   90.00
#
_symmetry.space_group_name_H-M   'P 1'
#
loop_
_entity.id
_entity.type
_entity.pdbx_description
1 polymer ?
#
loop_
_entity_poly.entity_id
_entity_poly.type
_entity_poly.pdbx_seq_one_letter_code
_entity_poly.pdbx_strand_id
1 'polypeptide(L)'
;MDNHDDPQSASGESRDRRIRQMLLRRKNRFEMMRNVLTDAKLTSFVIVLIPERVPVLETVELYADLRETGVDVGGFVVNRLSPTDAGDFLASRRVQEDHHVQSLRAELPRVPIDTVPLLATDLVGRDALRQLAQQLS
;
A
#
# COMPACT_ATOMS: atom_id res chain seq x y z
N MET A 1 62.34 -13.84 20.04
CA MET A 1 60.91 -13.69 20.39
C MET A 1 60.15 -13.93 19.11
N ASP A 2 59.91 -15.20 18.80
CA ASP A 2 59.27 -15.59 17.54
C ASP A 2 57.77 -15.37 17.67
N ASN A 3 57.26 -14.49 16.82
CA ASN A 3 55.86 -14.17 16.71
C ASN A 3 55.18 -15.35 16.03
N HIS A 4 54.43 -16.14 16.81
CA HIS A 4 53.58 -17.21 16.31
C HIS A 4 52.39 -16.56 15.58
N ASP A 5 52.56 -16.30 14.29
CA ASP A 5 51.51 -15.82 13.41
C ASP A 5 50.54 -17.00 13.15
N ASP A 6 49.55 -17.12 14.02
CA ASP A 6 48.61 -18.24 14.04
C ASP A 6 47.61 -18.07 12.86
N PRO A 7 47.65 -18.93 11.82
CA PRO A 7 46.86 -18.78 10.60
C PRO A 7 45.34 -18.87 10.82
N GLN A 8 44.89 -19.31 12.01
CA GLN A 8 43.47 -19.31 12.38
C GLN A 8 42.94 -17.90 12.66
N SER A 9 43.77 -16.98 13.15
CA SER A 9 43.38 -15.59 13.47
C SER A 9 43.01 -14.78 12.22
N ALA A 10 43.79 -14.91 11.15
CA ALA A 10 43.53 -14.26 9.85
C ALA A 10 42.21 -14.72 9.20
N SER A 11 41.82 -15.98 9.43
CA SER A 11 40.55 -16.54 8.92
C SER A 11 39.33 -15.98 9.67
N GLY A 12 39.44 -15.76 10.98
CA GLY A 12 38.43 -15.14 11.83
C GLY A 12 38.24 -13.66 11.50
N GLU A 13 39.33 -12.90 11.39
CA GLU A 13 39.27 -11.49 11.00
C GLU A 13 38.71 -11.26 9.59
N SER A 14 38.98 -12.19 8.65
CA SER A 14 38.39 -12.19 7.31
C SER A 14 36.88 -12.49 7.34
N ARG A 15 36.46 -13.44 8.17
CA ARG A 15 35.04 -13.78 8.37
C ARG A 15 34.26 -12.63 9.00
N ASP A 16 34.79 -12.02 10.05
CA ASP A 16 34.15 -10.89 10.75
C ASP A 16 34.04 -9.66 9.85
N ARG A 17 35.06 -9.40 9.03
CA ARG A 17 35.03 -8.34 8.01
C ARG A 17 33.96 -8.59 6.96
N ARG A 18 33.80 -9.83 6.49
CA ARG A 18 32.74 -10.21 5.54
C ARG A 18 31.35 -10.06 6.14
N ILE A 19 31.16 -10.49 7.40
CA ILE A 19 29.89 -10.33 8.11
C ILE A 19 29.56 -8.84 8.27
N ARG A 20 30.52 -8.02 8.73
CA ARG A 20 30.34 -6.58 8.87
C ARG A 20 30.00 -5.90 7.55
N GLN A 21 30.69 -6.25 6.46
CA GLN A 21 30.37 -5.73 5.13
C GLN A 21 28.96 -6.12 4.68
N MET A 22 28.53 -7.37 4.92
CA MET A 22 27.17 -7.80 4.59
C MET A 22 26.12 -7.02 5.38
N LEU A 23 26.32 -6.85 6.69
CA LEU A 23 25.40 -6.10 7.55
C LEU A 23 25.31 -4.62 7.13
N LEU A 24 26.45 -3.99 6.82
CA LEU A 24 26.48 -2.62 6.31
C LEU A 24 25.74 -2.48 4.97
N ARG A 25 25.95 -3.42 4.03
CA ARG A 25 25.21 -3.42 2.76
C ARG A 25 23.69 -3.56 2.98
N ARG A 26 23.25 -4.41 3.91
CA ARG A 26 21.82 -4.57 4.25
C ARG A 26 21.25 -3.31 4.88
N LYS A 27 21.97 -2.70 5.84
CA LYS A 27 21.58 -1.44 6.47
C LYS A 27 21.41 -0.35 5.42
N ASN A 28 22.41 -0.12 4.56
CA ASN A 28 22.37 0.92 3.55
C ASN A 28 21.22 0.70 2.55
N ARG A 29 20.94 -0.56 2.17
CA ARG A 29 19.82 -0.88 1.29
C ARG A 29 18.47 -0.58 1.95
N PHE A 30 18.34 -0.87 3.24
CA PHE A 30 17.12 -0.59 4.00
C PHE A 30 16.90 0.92 4.17
N GLU A 31 17.96 1.67 4.46
CA GLU A 31 17.91 3.14 4.52
C GLU A 31 17.51 3.75 3.18
N MET A 32 18.10 3.29 2.07
CA MET A 32 17.73 3.74 0.73
C MET A 32 16.25 3.46 0.42
N MET A 33 15.79 2.23 0.69
CA MET A 33 14.40 1.85 0.48
C MET A 33 13.45 2.73 1.29
N ARG A 34 13.74 2.94 2.59
CA ARG A 34 12.95 3.82 3.44
C ARG A 34 12.89 5.23 2.87
N ASN A 35 14.04 5.81 2.48
CA ASN A 35 14.08 7.14 1.91
C ASN A 35 13.20 7.28 0.66
N VAL A 36 13.19 6.28 -0.22
CA VAL A 36 12.34 6.28 -1.43
C VAL A 36 10.86 6.14 -1.09
N LEU A 37 10.50 5.26 -0.15
CA LEU A 37 9.11 5.03 0.25
C LEU A 37 8.49 6.22 0.98
N THR A 38 9.29 6.99 1.72
CA THR A 38 8.84 8.17 2.48
C THR A 38 9.01 9.49 1.72
N ASP A 39 9.56 9.46 0.50
CA ASP A 39 9.65 10.66 -0.35
C ASP A 39 8.37 10.79 -1.18
N ALA A 40 7.47 11.67 -0.76
CA ALA A 40 6.19 11.96 -1.41
C ALA A 40 6.33 12.49 -2.86
N LYS A 41 7.52 12.94 -3.28
CA LYS A 41 7.77 13.33 -4.68
C LYS A 41 8.09 12.13 -5.58
N LEU A 42 8.48 11.00 -4.99
CA LEU A 42 8.88 9.79 -5.70
C LEU A 42 7.85 8.67 -5.57
N THR A 43 7.24 8.54 -4.40
CA THR A 43 6.35 7.42 -4.07
C THR A 43 5.10 7.94 -3.37
N SER A 44 3.96 7.37 -3.73
CA SER A 44 2.70 7.51 -2.99
C SER A 44 1.99 6.17 -2.90
N PHE A 45 1.23 5.97 -1.83
CA PHE A 45 0.48 4.74 -1.56
C PHE A 45 -1.00 4.94 -1.90
N VAL A 46 -1.61 3.99 -2.60
CA VAL A 46 -3.05 4.00 -2.89
C VAL A 46 -3.69 2.79 -2.21
N ILE A 47 -4.70 3.01 -1.38
CA ILE A 47 -5.39 1.94 -0.64
C ILE A 47 -6.67 1.56 -1.38
N VAL A 48 -6.83 0.28 -1.70
CA VAL A 48 -8.03 -0.27 -2.35
C VAL A 48 -8.84 -1.03 -1.31
N LEU A 49 -10.12 -0.71 -1.19
CA LEU A 49 -11.04 -1.33 -0.23
C LEU A 49 -12.40 -1.62 -0.86
N ILE A 50 -13.25 -2.38 -0.16
CA ILE A 50 -14.66 -2.53 -0.48
C ILE A 50 -15.51 -1.69 0.48
N PRO A 51 -16.74 -1.27 0.09
CA PRO A 51 -17.59 -0.39 0.90
C PRO A 51 -18.32 -1.13 2.01
N GLU A 52 -17.57 -1.72 2.94
CA GLU A 52 -18.09 -2.42 4.12
C GLU A 52 -17.47 -1.84 5.40
N ARG A 53 -18.17 -2.02 6.54
CA ARG A 53 -17.75 -1.42 7.82
C ARG A 53 -16.32 -1.79 8.23
N VAL A 54 -15.97 -3.08 8.23
CA VAL A 54 -14.65 -3.55 8.71
C VAL A 54 -13.53 -3.05 7.80
N PRO A 55 -13.59 -3.24 6.45
CA PRO A 55 -12.56 -2.70 5.55
C PRO A 55 -12.36 -1.18 5.65
N VAL A 56 -13.42 -0.41 5.91
CA VAL A 56 -13.30 1.04 6.11
C VAL A 56 -12.53 1.37 7.39
N LEU A 57 -12.82 0.68 8.51
CA LEU A 57 -12.10 0.88 9.76
C LEU A 57 -10.62 0.50 9.63
N GLU A 58 -10.35 -0.67 9.05
CA GLU A 58 -8.97 -1.12 8.77
C GLU A 58 -8.23 -0.15 7.85
N THR A 59 -8.92 0.47 6.89
CA THR A 59 -8.33 1.49 6.01
C THR A 59 -7.95 2.75 6.76
N VAL A 60 -8.78 3.20 7.71
CA VAL A 60 -8.47 4.37 8.55
C VAL A 60 -7.26 4.08 9.44
N GLU A 61 -7.19 2.88 10.04
CA GLU A 61 -6.04 2.44 10.83
C GLU A 61 -4.77 2.34 9.99
N LEU A 62 -4.82 1.69 8.82
CA LEU A 62 -3.69 1.58 7.90
C LEU A 62 -3.20 2.96 7.42
N TYR A 63 -4.13 3.88 7.13
CA TYR A 63 -3.77 5.25 6.77
C TYR A 63 -2.99 5.93 7.89
N ALA A 64 -3.40 5.77 9.15
CA ALA A 64 -2.70 6.33 10.30
C ALA A 64 -1.27 5.76 10.43
N ASP A 65 -1.12 4.44 10.31
CA ASP A 65 0.18 3.77 10.38
C ASP A 65 1.14 4.22 9.26
N LEU A 66 0.63 4.34 8.02
CA LEU A 66 1.42 4.83 6.89
C LEU A 66 1.87 6.28 7.11
N ARG A 67 0.97 7.13 7.63
CA ARG A 67 1.31 8.53 7.93
C ARG A 67 2.32 8.65 9.07
N GLU A 68 2.23 7.83 10.10
CA GLU A 68 3.21 7.80 11.20
C GLU A 68 4.60 7.39 10.71
N THR A 69 4.67 6.45 9.75
CA THR A 69 5.93 6.03 9.13
C THR A 69 6.46 7.00 8.06
N GLY A 70 5.74 8.09 7.79
CA GLY A 70 6.12 9.11 6.81
C GLY A 70 5.82 8.74 5.36
N VAL A 71 5.04 7.68 5.13
CA VAL A 71 4.59 7.27 3.80
C VAL A 71 3.41 8.15 3.39
N ASP A 72 3.49 8.70 2.17
CA ASP A 72 2.40 9.47 1.59
C ASP A 72 1.27 8.55 1.10
N VAL A 73 0.02 8.93 1.37
CA VAL A 73 -1.16 8.22 0.87
C VAL A 73 -1.87 9.12 -0.14
N GLY A 74 -1.78 8.75 -1.40
CA GLY A 74 -2.22 9.56 -2.53
C GLY A 74 -3.70 9.40 -2.84
N GLY A 75 -4.35 8.34 -2.35
CA GLY A 75 -5.77 8.11 -2.63
C GLY A 75 -6.34 6.81 -2.09
N PHE A 76 -7.66 6.75 -2.12
CA PHE A 76 -8.45 5.55 -1.89
C PHE A 76 -9.17 5.13 -3.17
N VAL A 77 -9.30 3.82 -3.38
CA VAL A 77 -10.17 3.25 -4.42
C VAL A 77 -11.18 2.33 -3.76
N VAL A 78 -12.44 2.78 -3.70
CA VAL A 78 -13.56 1.96 -3.23
C VAL A 78 -14.03 1.09 -4.39
N ASN A 79 -13.70 -0.19 -4.32
CA ASN A 79 -13.99 -1.18 -5.35
C ASN A 79 -15.32 -1.91 -5.10
N ARG A 80 -15.91 -2.44 -6.18
CA ARG A 80 -17.13 -3.26 -6.18
C ARG A 80 -18.36 -2.56 -5.60
N LEU A 81 -18.51 -1.29 -5.92
CA LEU A 81 -19.67 -0.51 -5.51
C LEU A 81 -20.92 -0.98 -6.26
N SER A 82 -21.96 -1.41 -5.54
CA SER A 82 -23.16 -1.96 -6.18
C SER A 82 -23.79 -0.96 -7.15
N PRO A 83 -24.34 -1.36 -8.30
CA PRO A 83 -25.08 -0.44 -9.17
C PRO A 83 -26.45 -0.08 -8.58
N THR A 84 -26.97 1.11 -8.90
CA THR A 84 -28.29 1.56 -8.46
C THR A 84 -29.44 1.11 -9.36
N ASP A 85 -29.14 0.66 -10.58
CA ASP A 85 -30.10 0.38 -11.65
C ASP A 85 -30.29 -1.12 -11.95
N ALA A 86 -29.70 -2.01 -11.13
CA ALA A 86 -29.76 -3.47 -11.31
C ALA A 86 -30.74 -4.18 -10.36
N GLY A 87 -31.81 -3.47 -9.94
CA GLY A 87 -32.90 -4.00 -9.10
C GLY A 87 -32.81 -3.64 -7.61
N ASP A 88 -33.93 -3.79 -6.91
CA ASP A 88 -34.14 -3.27 -5.55
C ASP A 88 -33.12 -3.77 -4.52
N PHE A 89 -32.65 -5.00 -4.64
CA PHE A 89 -31.64 -5.57 -3.75
C PHE A 89 -30.30 -4.83 -3.85
N LEU A 90 -29.80 -4.60 -5.07
CA LEU A 90 -28.53 -3.91 -5.29
C LEU A 90 -28.66 -2.41 -5.02
N ALA A 91 -29.81 -1.81 -5.32
CA ALA A 91 -30.10 -0.43 -4.95
C ALA A 91 -30.11 -0.23 -3.41
N SER A 92 -30.74 -1.13 -2.66
CA SER A 92 -30.71 -1.10 -1.19
C SER A 92 -29.31 -1.33 -0.62
N ARG A 93 -28.54 -2.24 -1.24
CA ARG A 93 -27.14 -2.47 -0.89
C ARG A 93 -26.29 -1.21 -1.13
N ARG A 94 -26.46 -0.52 -2.27
CA ARG A 94 -25.78 0.75 -2.58
C ARG A 94 -25.95 1.77 -1.46
N VAL A 95 -27.16 1.92 -0.92
CA VAL A 95 -27.43 2.89 0.16
C VAL A 95 -26.57 2.62 1.39
N GLN A 96 -26.43 1.35 1.79
CA GLN A 96 -25.56 0.96 2.91
C GLN A 96 -24.08 1.21 2.60
N GLU A 97 -23.65 0.86 1.39
CA GLU A 97 -22.30 1.09 0.90
C GLU A 97 -21.95 2.59 0.87
N ASP A 98 -22.88 3.45 0.45
CA ASP A 98 -22.71 4.90 0.45
C ASP A 98 -22.50 5.47 1.85
N HIS A 99 -23.18 4.92 2.88
CA HIS A 99 -22.89 5.30 4.26
C HIS A 99 -21.45 4.99 4.65
N HIS A 100 -20.93 3.83 4.24
CA HIS A 100 -19.54 3.45 4.52
C HIS A 100 -18.52 4.35 3.79
N VAL A 101 -18.79 4.69 2.52
CA VAL A 101 -17.96 5.63 1.76
C VAL A 101 -18.00 7.03 2.35
N GLN A 102 -19.17 7.50 2.79
CA GLN A 102 -19.33 8.79 3.46
C GLN A 102 -18.57 8.84 4.79
N SER A 103 -18.61 7.77 5.58
CA SER A 103 -17.82 7.67 6.81
C SER A 103 -16.32 7.77 6.53
N LEU A 104 -15.81 7.04 5.53
CA LEU A 104 -14.40 7.14 5.12
C LEU A 104 -14.03 8.58 4.73
N ARG A 105 -14.89 9.23 3.95
CA ARG A 105 -14.68 10.62 3.50
C ARG A 105 -14.72 11.62 4.66
N ALA A 106 -15.55 11.37 5.68
CA ALA A 106 -15.66 12.22 6.86
C ALA A 106 -14.41 12.09 7.76
N GLU A 107 -13.90 10.88 7.96
CA GLU A 107 -12.69 10.61 8.74
C GLU A 107 -11.44 11.17 8.02
N LEU A 108 -11.37 11.03 6.69
CA LEU A 108 -10.18 11.36 5.89
C LEU A 108 -10.49 12.35 4.75
N PRO A 109 -10.91 13.59 5.05
CA PRO A 109 -11.49 14.51 4.07
C PRO A 109 -10.51 15.09 3.03
N ARG A 110 -9.20 14.90 3.22
CA ARG A 110 -8.15 15.48 2.37
C ARG A 110 -7.57 14.50 1.36
N VAL A 111 -7.92 13.22 1.45
CA VAL A 111 -7.41 12.18 0.56
C VAL A 111 -8.47 11.92 -0.52
N PRO A 112 -8.11 11.94 -1.81
CA PRO A 112 -9.08 11.68 -2.87
C PRO A 112 -9.60 10.25 -2.79
N ILE A 113 -10.86 10.06 -3.18
CA ILE A 113 -11.53 8.76 -3.20
C ILE A 113 -12.12 8.57 -4.59
N ASP A 114 -11.63 7.55 -5.30
CA ASP A 114 -12.24 7.05 -6.52
C ASP A 114 -13.13 5.84 -6.21
N THR A 115 -14.14 5.63 -7.04
CA THR A 115 -15.08 4.52 -6.90
C THR A 115 -15.12 3.68 -8.17
N VAL A 116 -15.04 2.36 -8.02
CA VAL A 116 -15.19 1.40 -9.11
C VAL A 116 -16.48 0.61 -8.91
N PRO A 117 -17.39 0.59 -9.89
CA PRO A 117 -18.63 -0.16 -9.78
C PRO A 117 -18.38 -1.67 -9.77
N LEU A 118 -19.31 -2.42 -9.18
CA LEU A 118 -19.40 -3.85 -9.33
C LEU A 118 -19.77 -4.16 -10.79
N LEU A 119 -18.83 -4.79 -11.50
CA LEU A 119 -19.02 -5.16 -12.90
C LEU A 119 -19.74 -6.50 -13.01
N ALA A 120 -20.59 -6.64 -14.03
CA ALA A 120 -21.36 -7.85 -14.29
C ALA A 120 -20.48 -9.04 -14.74
N THR A 121 -19.30 -8.75 -15.30
CA THR A 121 -18.34 -9.74 -15.78
C THR A 121 -16.93 -9.38 -15.33
N ASP A 122 -16.05 -10.38 -15.30
CA ASP A 122 -14.64 -10.16 -14.99
C ASP A 122 -13.97 -9.21 -16.00
N LEU A 123 -13.07 -8.37 -15.49
CA LEU A 123 -12.22 -7.50 -16.30
C LEU A 123 -11.10 -8.33 -16.94
N VAL A 124 -11.31 -8.73 -18.19
CA VAL A 124 -10.33 -9.53 -18.94
C VAL A 124 -9.86 -8.77 -20.18
N GLY A 125 -8.54 -8.76 -20.37
CA GLY A 125 -7.92 -8.17 -21.56
C GLY A 125 -7.60 -6.68 -21.41
N ARG A 126 -6.73 -6.20 -22.31
CA ARG A 126 -6.18 -4.83 -22.24
C ARG A 126 -7.23 -3.75 -22.44
N ASP A 127 -8.24 -3.98 -23.26
CA ASP A 127 -9.24 -2.96 -23.58
C ASP A 127 -10.20 -2.74 -22.40
N ALA A 128 -10.60 -3.79 -21.70
CA ALA A 128 -11.38 -3.70 -20.47
C ALA A 128 -10.61 -2.92 -19.37
N LEU A 129 -9.31 -3.19 -19.22
CA LEU A 129 -8.46 -2.44 -18.28
C LEU A 129 -8.31 -0.97 -18.65
N ARG A 130 -8.23 -0.63 -19.95
CA ARG A 130 -8.20 0.77 -20.40
C ARG A 130 -9.49 1.50 -20.11
N GLN A 131 -10.64 0.85 -20.31
CA GLN A 131 -11.94 1.42 -19.97
C GLN A 131 -12.08 1.69 -18.47
N LEU A 132 -11.63 0.75 -17.64
CA LEU A 132 -11.59 0.96 -16.18
C LEU A 132 -10.66 2.12 -15.82
N ALA A 133 -9.47 2.18 -16.41
CA ALA A 133 -8.50 3.23 -16.11
C ALA A 133 -9.02 4.64 -16.41
N GLN A 134 -9.95 4.80 -17.36
CA GLN A 134 -10.62 6.07 -17.66
C GLN A 134 -11.62 6.52 -16.59
N GLN A 135 -12.00 5.64 -15.65
CA GLN A 135 -12.91 5.94 -14.55
C GLN A 135 -12.18 6.38 -13.27
N LEU A 136 -10.85 6.29 -13.26
CA LEU A 136 -10.01 6.71 -12.14
C LEU A 136 -9.42 8.09 -12.44
N SER A 137 -9.26 8.90 -11.40
CA SER A 137 -8.87 10.32 -11.49
C SER A 137 -7.37 10.52 -11.69
#